data_AF-A0A3P2RF85-F1
#
_entry.id   AF-A0A3P2RF85-F1
#
_cell.length_a   1.000
_cell.length_b   1.000
_cell.length_c   1.000
_cell.angle_alpha   90.00
_cell.angle_beta   90.00
_cell.angle_gamma   90.00
#
_symmetry.space_group_name_H-M   'P 1'
#
loop_
_entity.id
_entity.type
_entity.pdbx_description
1 polymer ?
#
loop_
_entity_poly.entity_id
_entity_poly.type
_entity_poly.pdbx_seq_one_letter_code
_entity_poly.pdbx_strand_id
1 'polypeptide(L)'
;MERMMSVKKQYQVFGLASSIFLVLMLIGTGFDLAISRTFMNQNSWYGTFFQIIGILPMYLVVMVSGEIGMAYGWRVRTNRLFANCLMVGSGALGLWQTQKALKEVLSYGGAVLHNVKMGQPVAVANSDMQVSPLSSGMTFVIAVVIFILFTCLIQLWLTNKSVQQLEGLLVVAVFATLTVLLAMAVNGALKQAWGRARPYELMQQGNHFTAWYTMNGANGHKSFPSGHAMAATLTVVLAWFTTGKWHKLWWFGGIGFTVIVDLARVRVGAHFLTDVTCSTFLTFAIIYVMWGIYQQIQPALTKKDQA
;
A
#
# COMPACT_ATOMS: atom_id res chain seq x y z
N MET A 1 -16.65 17.92 -7.93
CA MET A 1 -15.29 17.39 -8.17
C MET A 1 -14.32 18.54 -7.96
N GLU A 2 -13.34 18.40 -7.07
CA GLU A 2 -12.34 19.46 -6.86
C GLU A 2 -11.61 19.68 -8.20
N ARG A 3 -11.48 20.97 -8.61
CA ARG A 3 -10.87 21.34 -9.90
C ARG A 3 -9.50 20.65 -10.01
N MET A 4 -9.22 20.04 -11.16
CA MET A 4 -7.90 19.50 -11.49
C MET A 4 -6.81 20.45 -11.01
N MET A 5 -5.78 19.89 -10.37
CA MET A 5 -4.53 20.63 -10.22
C MET A 5 -4.13 21.15 -11.59
N SER A 6 -3.82 22.44 -11.70
CA SER A 6 -3.36 23.00 -12.97
C SER A 6 -2.15 22.20 -13.46
N VAL A 7 -2.01 22.08 -14.79
CA VAL A 7 -0.86 21.39 -15.41
C VAL A 7 0.46 21.91 -14.82
N LYS A 8 0.58 23.23 -14.63
CA LYS A 8 1.70 23.85 -13.92
C LYS A 8 1.94 23.26 -12.52
N LYS A 9 0.89 23.09 -11.72
CA LYS A 9 1.00 22.51 -10.37
C LYS A 9 1.35 21.02 -10.41
N GLN A 10 0.87 20.27 -11.40
CA GLN A 10 1.29 18.88 -11.63
C GLN A 10 2.80 18.80 -11.91
N TYR A 11 3.32 19.64 -12.81
CA TYR A 11 4.76 19.74 -13.07
C TYR A 11 5.56 20.11 -11.81
N GLN A 12 5.06 21.03 -10.99
CA GLN A 12 5.71 21.41 -9.74
C GLN A 12 5.79 20.24 -8.76
N VAL A 13 4.67 19.53 -8.54
CA VAL A 13 4.62 18.39 -7.60
C VAL A 13 5.49 17.25 -8.11
N PHE A 14 5.38 16.87 -9.38
CA PHE A 14 6.15 15.78 -9.95
C PHE A 14 7.65 16.15 -10.01
N GLY A 15 7.99 17.36 -10.44
CA GLY A 15 9.37 17.85 -10.46
C GLY A 15 10.02 17.89 -9.07
N LEU A 16 9.27 18.31 -8.04
CA LEU A 16 9.74 18.24 -6.65
C LEU A 16 9.97 16.78 -6.21
N ALA A 17 9.01 15.90 -6.47
CA ALA A 17 9.14 14.48 -6.12
C ALA A 17 10.34 13.82 -6.82
N SER A 18 10.55 14.09 -8.12
CA SER A 18 11.70 13.62 -8.88
C SER A 18 13.02 14.18 -8.35
N SER A 19 13.05 15.46 -7.96
CA SER A 19 14.25 16.07 -7.38
C SER A 19 14.62 15.43 -6.04
N ILE A 20 13.65 15.24 -5.15
CA ILE A 20 13.84 14.55 -3.87
C ILE A 20 14.32 13.11 -4.10
N PHE A 21 13.67 12.39 -5.02
CA PHE A 21 14.07 11.04 -5.40
C PHE A 21 15.53 10.98 -5.87
N LEU A 22 15.93 11.84 -6.81
CA LEU A 22 17.30 11.86 -7.32
C LEU A 22 18.32 12.16 -6.22
N VAL A 23 18.05 13.14 -5.35
CA VAL A 23 18.94 13.47 -4.22
C VAL A 23 19.08 12.29 -3.26
N LEU A 24 17.98 11.67 -2.86
CA LEU A 24 18.01 10.53 -1.94
C LEU A 24 18.68 9.29 -2.55
N MET A 25 18.48 9.03 -3.84
CA MET A 25 19.16 7.95 -4.56
C MET A 25 20.67 8.21 -4.68
N LEU A 26 21.08 9.45 -4.94
CA LEU A 26 22.50 9.84 -4.96
C LEU A 26 23.15 9.64 -3.59
N ILE A 27 22.48 10.07 -2.51
CA ILE A 27 22.96 9.85 -1.14
C ILE A 27 23.06 8.34 -0.86
N GLY A 28 22.00 7.58 -1.13
CA GLY A 28 21.99 6.14 -0.87
C GLY A 28 23.03 5.36 -1.68
N THR A 29 23.37 5.83 -2.89
CA THR A 29 24.43 5.24 -3.72
C THR A 29 25.79 5.23 -3.03
N GLY A 30 26.14 6.31 -2.32
CA GLY A 30 27.41 6.39 -1.59
C GLY A 30 27.33 5.92 -0.13
N PHE A 31 26.15 6.03 0.50
CA PHE A 31 26.03 5.96 1.95
C PHE A 31 25.01 4.95 2.48
N ASP A 32 24.36 4.13 1.64
CA ASP A 32 23.36 3.14 2.09
C ASP A 32 23.85 2.30 3.28
N LEU A 33 25.05 1.72 3.15
CA LEU A 33 25.61 0.87 4.20
C LEU A 33 25.96 1.66 5.47
N ALA A 34 26.52 2.86 5.32
CA ALA A 34 26.86 3.73 6.44
C ALA A 34 25.61 4.18 7.20
N ILE A 35 24.58 4.62 6.46
CA ILE A 35 23.28 5.02 7.01
C ILE A 35 22.65 3.85 7.76
N SER A 36 22.59 2.65 7.16
CA SER A 36 22.04 1.48 7.85
C SER A 36 22.85 1.13 9.09
N ARG A 37 24.19 1.23 9.07
CA ARG A 37 25.02 0.94 10.24
C ARG A 37 24.79 1.90 11.40
N THR A 38 24.58 3.18 11.11
CA THR A 38 24.36 4.20 12.13
C THR A 38 22.91 4.25 12.61
N PHE A 39 21.95 4.13 11.69
CA PHE A 39 20.53 4.37 11.97
C PHE A 39 19.75 3.12 12.35
N MET A 40 20.26 1.91 12.14
CA MET A 40 19.54 0.69 12.48
C MET A 40 19.47 0.45 14.00
N ASN A 41 18.30 0.05 14.50
CA ASN A 41 18.08 -0.47 15.86
C ASN A 41 16.81 -1.33 15.87
N GLN A 42 17.00 -2.63 16.09
CA GLN A 42 15.89 -3.58 16.15
C GLN A 42 15.13 -3.58 17.48
N ASN A 43 15.58 -2.84 18.49
CA ASN A 43 14.81 -2.57 19.71
C ASN A 43 13.81 -1.41 19.52
N SER A 44 13.70 -0.83 18.32
CA SER A 44 12.85 0.33 18.09
C SER A 44 11.36 -0.03 18.03
N TRP A 45 10.62 0.32 19.08
CA TRP A 45 9.16 0.23 19.10
C TRP A 45 8.49 1.06 17.99
N TYR A 46 9.07 2.22 17.64
CA TYR A 46 8.63 3.00 16.49
C TYR A 46 8.69 2.18 15.20
N GLY A 47 9.85 1.57 14.92
CA GLY A 47 10.05 0.77 13.73
C GLY A 47 9.11 -0.44 13.67
N THR A 48 8.93 -1.11 14.81
CA THR A 48 8.01 -2.25 14.96
C THR A 48 6.56 -1.86 14.74
N PHE A 49 6.10 -0.75 15.31
CA PHE A 49 4.71 -0.30 15.17
C PHE A 49 4.37 -0.01 13.70
N PHE A 50 5.22 0.78 13.02
CA PHE A 50 4.99 1.13 11.62
C PHE A 50 5.25 -0.02 10.64
N GLN A 51 5.96 -1.07 11.05
CA GLN A 51 5.99 -2.33 10.31
C GLN A 51 4.62 -3.02 10.27
N ILE A 52 3.90 -3.05 11.41
CA ILE A 52 2.57 -3.67 11.50
C ILE A 52 1.55 -2.91 10.65
N ILE A 53 1.49 -1.59 10.78
CA ILE A 53 0.45 -0.80 10.14
C ILE A 53 0.81 -0.31 8.72
N GLY A 54 2.10 -0.24 8.39
CA GLY A 54 2.58 0.34 7.13
C GLY A 54 2.14 -0.43 5.88
N ILE A 55 1.81 -1.72 6.04
CA ILE A 55 1.32 -2.56 4.94
C ILE A 55 -0.20 -2.41 4.71
N LEU A 56 -0.96 -1.95 5.71
CA LEU A 56 -2.43 -1.96 5.68
C LEU A 56 -3.11 -1.14 4.56
N PRO A 57 -2.58 0.03 4.12
CA PRO A 57 -3.31 0.88 3.18
C PRO A 57 -3.60 0.20 1.83
N MET A 58 -2.73 -0.70 1.35
CA MET A 58 -2.99 -1.42 0.10
C MET A 58 -4.24 -2.31 0.18
N TYR A 59 -4.52 -2.92 1.34
CA TYR A 59 -5.73 -3.70 1.56
C TYR A 59 -6.94 -2.78 1.68
N LEU A 60 -6.80 -1.69 2.43
CA LEU A 60 -7.87 -0.71 2.66
C LEU A 60 -8.40 -0.12 1.35
N VAL A 61 -7.52 0.24 0.40
CA VAL A 61 -7.93 0.76 -0.91
C VAL A 61 -8.82 -0.24 -1.67
N VAL A 62 -8.44 -1.52 -1.68
CA VAL A 62 -9.21 -2.58 -2.37
C VAL A 62 -10.50 -2.91 -1.61
N MET A 63 -10.48 -2.89 -0.28
CA MET A 63 -11.68 -3.07 0.56
C MET A 63 -12.71 -1.97 0.29
N VAL A 64 -12.33 -0.69 0.30
CA VAL A 64 -13.21 0.43 -0.05
C VAL A 64 -13.76 0.27 -1.47
N SER A 65 -12.92 -0.16 -2.41
CA SER A 65 -13.32 -0.41 -3.80
C SER A 65 -14.37 -1.52 -3.91
N GLY A 66 -14.22 -2.60 -3.15
CA GLY A 66 -15.20 -3.69 -3.07
C GLY A 66 -16.54 -3.23 -2.49
N GLU A 67 -16.53 -2.42 -1.43
CA GLU A 67 -17.76 -1.89 -0.83
C GLU A 67 -18.55 -0.98 -1.79
N ILE A 68 -17.84 -0.19 -2.61
CA ILE A 68 -18.46 0.61 -3.67
C ILE A 68 -19.11 -0.30 -4.72
N GLY A 69 -18.42 -1.37 -5.15
CA GLY A 69 -18.95 -2.37 -6.07
C GLY A 69 -20.20 -3.07 -5.53
N MET A 70 -20.19 -3.43 -4.24
CA MET A 70 -21.36 -4.00 -3.54
C MET A 70 -22.54 -3.03 -3.52
N ALA A 71 -22.30 -1.77 -3.12
CA ALA A 71 -23.34 -0.75 -3.06
C ALA A 71 -23.97 -0.50 -4.44
N TYR A 72 -23.13 -0.46 -5.48
CA TYR A 72 -23.59 -0.28 -6.85
C TYR A 72 -24.43 -1.47 -7.31
N GLY A 73 -23.93 -2.70 -7.16
CA GLY A 73 -24.65 -3.92 -7.52
C GLY A 73 -25.95 -4.11 -6.75
N TRP A 74 -26.06 -3.56 -5.54
CA TRP A 74 -27.30 -3.57 -4.77
C TRP A 74 -28.34 -2.57 -5.31
N ARG A 75 -27.92 -1.34 -5.64
CA ARG A 75 -28.83 -0.24 -6.02
C ARG A 75 -29.17 -0.21 -7.50
N VAL A 76 -28.24 -0.58 -8.36
CA VAL A 76 -28.40 -0.53 -9.81
C VAL A 76 -28.66 -1.95 -10.34
N ARG A 77 -29.94 -2.25 -10.58
CA ARG A 77 -30.43 -3.60 -10.91
C ARG A 77 -30.89 -3.75 -12.36
N THR A 78 -30.44 -2.86 -13.25
CA THR A 78 -30.81 -2.85 -14.67
C THR A 78 -30.51 -4.18 -15.36
N ASN A 79 -29.29 -4.70 -15.19
CA ASN A 79 -28.92 -6.08 -15.50
C ASN A 79 -28.71 -6.88 -14.20
N ARG A 80 -29.68 -7.73 -13.82
CA ARG A 80 -29.63 -8.48 -12.56
C ARG A 80 -28.46 -9.46 -12.46
N LEU A 81 -28.09 -10.10 -13.57
CA LEU A 81 -26.94 -11.02 -13.59
C LEU A 81 -25.65 -10.26 -13.28
N PHE A 82 -25.42 -9.16 -14.00
CA PHE A 82 -24.26 -8.30 -13.77
C PHE A 82 -24.24 -7.75 -12.33
N ALA A 83 -25.37 -7.22 -11.87
CA ALA A 83 -25.50 -6.64 -10.53
C ALA A 83 -25.21 -7.66 -9.41
N ASN A 84 -25.74 -8.88 -9.53
CA ASN A 84 -25.50 -9.96 -8.58
C ASN A 84 -24.02 -10.40 -8.61
N CYS A 85 -23.44 -10.59 -9.79
CA CYS A 85 -22.03 -10.98 -9.93
C CYS A 85 -21.09 -9.92 -9.34
N LEU A 86 -21.35 -8.63 -9.63
CA LEU A 86 -20.57 -7.52 -9.09
C LEU A 86 -20.67 -7.47 -7.57
N MET A 87 -21.88 -7.60 -7.02
CA MET A 87 -22.09 -7.55 -5.58
C MET A 87 -21.38 -8.71 -4.86
N VAL A 88 -21.59 -9.95 -5.30
CA VAL A 88 -20.98 -11.14 -4.69
C VAL A 88 -19.46 -11.11 -4.85
N GLY A 89 -18.96 -10.81 -6.05
CA GLY A 89 -17.53 -10.74 -6.33
C GLY A 89 -16.84 -9.64 -5.53
N SER A 90 -17.46 -8.46 -5.42
CA SER A 90 -16.90 -7.35 -4.65
C SER A 90 -16.89 -7.62 -3.14
N GLY A 91 -17.93 -8.28 -2.61
CA GLY A 91 -17.95 -8.71 -1.22
C GLY A 91 -16.92 -9.80 -0.91
N ALA A 92 -16.78 -10.79 -1.79
CA ALA A 92 -15.73 -11.80 -1.68
C ALA A 92 -14.33 -11.19 -1.72
N LEU A 93 -14.10 -10.21 -2.61
CA LEU A 93 -12.84 -9.46 -2.69
C LEU A 93 -12.57 -8.69 -1.38
N GLY A 94 -13.57 -7.96 -0.86
CA GLY A 94 -13.46 -7.22 0.40
C GLY A 94 -13.13 -8.13 1.59
N LEU A 95 -13.81 -9.27 1.72
CA LEU A 95 -13.54 -10.25 2.76
C LEU A 95 -12.15 -10.87 2.62
N TRP A 96 -11.74 -11.22 1.40
CA TRP A 96 -10.40 -11.78 1.15
C TRP A 96 -9.30 -10.78 1.53
N GLN A 97 -9.45 -9.51 1.17
CA GLN A 97 -8.51 -8.45 1.55
C GLN A 97 -8.50 -8.21 3.06
N THR A 98 -9.66 -8.26 3.72
CA THR A 98 -9.76 -8.19 5.19
C THR A 98 -8.97 -9.33 5.85
N GLN A 99 -9.12 -10.56 5.33
CA GLN A 99 -8.37 -11.71 5.83
C GLN A 99 -6.86 -11.55 5.61
N LYS A 100 -6.42 -11.01 4.47
CA LYS A 100 -5.01 -10.73 4.19
C LYS A 100 -4.44 -9.68 5.16
N ALA A 101 -5.14 -8.57 5.34
CA ALA A 101 -4.76 -7.52 6.28
C ALA A 101 -4.62 -8.06 7.71
N LEU A 102 -5.61 -8.85 8.17
CA LEU A 102 -5.58 -9.46 9.49
C LEU A 102 -4.39 -10.42 9.65
N LYS A 103 -4.10 -11.25 8.64
CA LYS A 103 -2.96 -12.17 8.68
C LYS A 103 -1.63 -11.42 8.81
N GLU A 104 -1.45 -10.31 8.09
CA GLU A 104 -0.24 -9.48 8.24
C GLU A 104 -0.11 -8.92 9.66
N VAL A 105 -1.19 -8.36 10.21
CA VAL A 105 -1.20 -7.82 11.58
C VAL A 105 -0.89 -8.91 12.61
N LEU A 106 -1.52 -10.08 12.49
CA LEU A 106 -1.31 -11.21 13.39
C LEU A 106 0.11 -11.77 13.27
N SER A 107 0.66 -11.83 12.06
CA SER A 107 2.03 -12.30 11.83
C SER A 107 3.04 -11.38 12.51
N TYR A 108 2.95 -10.07 12.31
CA TYR A 108 3.87 -9.14 12.97
C TYR A 108 3.62 -9.02 14.47
N GLY A 109 2.36 -8.97 14.91
CA GLY A 109 2.02 -8.91 16.33
C GLY A 109 2.47 -10.17 17.10
N GLY A 110 2.28 -11.34 16.51
CA GLY A 110 2.73 -12.62 17.06
C GLY A 110 4.26 -12.69 17.17
N ALA A 111 4.96 -12.21 16.14
CA ALA A 111 6.41 -12.11 16.15
C ALA A 111 6.93 -11.19 17.26
N VAL A 112 6.32 -10.01 17.44
CA VAL A 112 6.67 -9.09 18.53
C VAL A 112 6.48 -9.76 19.89
N LEU A 113 5.35 -10.43 20.10
CA LEU A 113 5.06 -11.13 21.34
C LEU A 113 6.09 -12.23 21.62
N HIS A 114 6.46 -13.00 20.60
CA HIS A 114 7.49 -14.03 20.70
C HIS A 114 8.84 -13.41 21.09
N ASN A 115 9.26 -12.33 20.42
CA ASN A 115 10.55 -11.68 20.68
C ASN A 115 10.65 -11.15 22.11
N VAL A 116 9.60 -10.50 22.59
CA VAL A 116 9.53 -10.00 23.98
C VAL A 116 9.65 -11.16 24.97
N LYS A 117 8.97 -12.28 24.74
CA LYS A 117 9.06 -13.47 25.61
C LYS A 117 10.45 -14.08 25.63
N MET A 118 11.16 -14.05 24.50
CA MET A 118 12.49 -14.65 24.35
C MET A 118 13.64 -13.67 24.67
N GLY A 119 13.35 -12.45 25.15
CA GLY A 119 14.36 -11.42 25.41
C GLY A 119 15.11 -10.96 24.15
N GLN A 120 14.52 -11.16 22.97
CA GLN A 120 15.09 -10.77 21.67
C GLN A 120 14.66 -9.34 21.32
N PRO A 121 15.44 -8.61 20.49
CA PRO A 121 15.01 -7.31 20.00
C PRO A 121 13.64 -7.37 19.30
N VAL A 122 12.77 -6.41 19.60
CA VAL A 122 11.34 -6.49 19.26
C VAL A 122 11.05 -6.54 17.76
N ALA A 123 11.93 -5.98 16.93
CA ALA A 123 11.82 -6.00 15.47
C ALA A 123 12.56 -7.19 14.81
N VAL A 124 13.12 -8.13 15.59
CA VAL A 124 13.78 -9.34 15.09
C VAL A 124 12.73 -10.34 14.65
N ALA A 125 12.09 -10.11 13.51
CA ALA A 125 11.32 -11.18 12.88
C ALA A 125 11.01 -10.88 11.42
N ASN A 126 11.26 -11.92 10.64
CA ASN A 126 11.15 -12.00 9.19
C ASN A 126 9.69 -11.85 8.74
N SER A 127 9.44 -10.87 7.87
CA SER A 127 8.20 -10.77 7.06
C SER A 127 7.94 -12.00 6.18
N ASP A 128 8.87 -12.96 6.15
CA ASP A 128 8.89 -14.11 5.26
C ASP A 128 8.53 -15.44 5.96
N MET A 129 8.46 -15.48 7.30
CA MET A 129 7.94 -16.63 8.05
C MET A 129 6.60 -16.26 8.69
N GLN A 130 5.49 -16.54 7.98
CA GLN A 130 4.14 -16.26 8.45
C GLN A 130 3.73 -17.24 9.55
N VAL A 131 4.11 -16.97 10.80
CA VAL A 131 3.63 -17.72 11.96
C VAL A 131 2.52 -16.90 12.63
N SER A 132 1.27 -17.15 12.23
CA SER A 132 0.10 -16.58 12.92
C SER A 132 -0.10 -17.30 14.26
N PRO A 133 -0.29 -16.58 15.37
CA PRO A 133 -0.57 -17.20 16.67
C PRO A 133 -1.98 -17.83 16.73
N LEU A 134 -2.86 -17.51 15.77
CA LEU A 134 -4.23 -18.01 15.70
C LEU A 134 -4.39 -19.06 14.60
N SER A 135 -5.28 -20.03 14.85
CA SER A 135 -5.68 -21.01 13.84
C SER A 135 -6.33 -20.34 12.62
N SER A 136 -6.27 -21.01 11.47
CA SER A 136 -6.90 -20.51 10.24
C SER A 136 -8.40 -20.27 10.40
N GLY A 137 -9.10 -21.12 11.16
CA GLY A 137 -10.53 -20.98 11.44
C GLY A 137 -10.85 -19.74 12.28
N MET A 138 -10.12 -19.53 13.39
CA MET A 138 -10.30 -18.33 14.23
C MET A 138 -9.98 -17.06 13.46
N THR A 139 -8.90 -17.06 12.68
CA THR A 139 -8.51 -15.93 11.82
C THR A 139 -9.62 -15.60 10.83
N PHE A 140 -10.25 -16.60 10.22
CA PHE A 140 -11.37 -16.39 9.31
C PHE A 140 -12.59 -15.80 10.01
N VAL A 141 -12.97 -16.30 11.19
CA VAL A 141 -14.09 -15.76 11.97
C VAL A 141 -13.86 -14.30 12.33
N ILE A 142 -12.67 -13.95 12.83
CA ILE A 142 -12.32 -12.56 13.15
C ILE A 142 -12.34 -11.69 11.89
N ALA A 143 -11.82 -12.20 10.76
CA ALA A 143 -11.88 -11.47 9.49
C ALA A 143 -13.32 -11.20 9.04
N VAL A 144 -14.25 -12.15 9.20
CA VAL A 144 -15.67 -11.95 8.91
C VAL A 144 -16.28 -10.87 9.81
N VAL A 145 -15.97 -10.87 11.12
CA VAL A 145 -16.46 -9.83 12.04
C VAL A 145 -15.93 -8.45 11.63
N ILE A 146 -14.63 -8.33 11.37
CA ILE A 146 -14.02 -7.07 10.90
C ILE A 146 -14.65 -6.62 9.59
N PHE A 147 -14.85 -7.56 8.65
CA PHE A 147 -15.48 -7.27 7.37
C PHE A 147 -16.90 -6.75 7.54
N ILE A 148 -17.74 -7.38 8.37
CA ILE A 148 -19.11 -6.90 8.65
C ILE A 148 -19.09 -5.49 9.24
N LEU A 149 -18.23 -5.23 10.24
CA LEU A 149 -18.12 -3.90 10.84
C LEU A 149 -17.68 -2.84 9.82
N PHE A 150 -16.72 -3.20 8.96
CA PHE A 150 -16.24 -2.33 7.89
C PHE A 150 -17.33 -2.07 6.83
N THR A 151 -18.02 -3.12 6.38
CA THR A 151 -19.17 -3.03 5.46
C THR A 151 -20.24 -2.12 6.04
N CYS A 152 -20.65 -2.29 7.31
CA CYS A 152 -21.62 -1.41 7.94
C CYS A 152 -21.18 0.07 7.88
N LEU A 153 -19.93 0.38 8.24
CA LEU A 153 -19.42 1.74 8.22
C LEU A 153 -19.40 2.36 6.80
N ILE A 154 -18.88 1.63 5.83
CA ILE A 154 -18.74 2.14 4.46
C ILE A 154 -20.10 2.22 3.77
N GLN A 155 -20.99 1.26 3.97
CA GLN A 155 -22.35 1.31 3.42
C GLN A 155 -23.15 2.48 4.00
N LEU A 156 -23.00 2.81 5.29
CA LEU A 156 -23.61 4.01 5.88
C LEU A 156 -23.13 5.30 5.19
N TRP A 157 -21.84 5.40 4.89
CA TRP A 157 -21.28 6.52 4.12
C TRP A 157 -21.86 6.58 2.70
N LEU A 158 -22.03 5.42 2.05
CA LEU A 158 -22.54 5.32 0.68
C LEU A 158 -24.05 5.56 0.59
N THR A 159 -24.85 5.34 1.64
CA THR A 159 -26.31 5.59 1.66
C THR A 159 -26.68 7.01 1.23
N ASN A 160 -25.84 7.99 1.57
CA ASN A 160 -26.07 9.39 1.23
C ASN A 160 -25.58 9.78 -0.18
N LYS A 161 -25.21 8.81 -1.03
CA LYS A 161 -24.75 9.06 -2.41
C LYS A 161 -25.85 8.78 -3.41
N SER A 162 -26.04 9.69 -4.37
CA SER A 162 -26.91 9.45 -5.52
C SER A 162 -26.34 8.35 -6.42
N VAL A 163 -27.17 7.78 -7.29
CA VAL A 163 -26.72 6.75 -8.26
C VAL A 163 -25.60 7.28 -9.16
N GLN A 164 -25.70 8.53 -9.63
CA GLN A 164 -24.67 9.16 -10.48
C GLN A 164 -23.35 9.34 -9.73
N GLN A 165 -23.40 9.67 -8.44
CA GLN A 165 -22.19 9.75 -7.62
C GLN A 165 -21.57 8.36 -7.42
N LEU A 166 -22.40 7.33 -7.27
CA LEU A 166 -21.96 5.96 -7.09
C LEU A 166 -21.35 5.37 -8.37
N GLU A 167 -21.90 5.69 -9.54
CA GLU A 167 -21.30 5.38 -10.85
C GLU A 167 -19.89 5.97 -10.98
N GLY A 168 -19.74 7.25 -10.65
CA GLY A 168 -18.42 7.90 -10.64
C GLY A 168 -17.44 7.23 -9.67
N LEU A 169 -17.91 6.88 -8.47
CA LEU A 169 -17.11 6.16 -7.48
C LEU A 169 -16.74 4.75 -7.93
N LEU A 170 -17.61 4.04 -8.66
CA LEU A 170 -17.32 2.71 -9.18
C LEU A 170 -16.16 2.74 -10.18
N VAL A 171 -16.12 3.74 -11.07
CA VAL A 171 -14.99 3.90 -11.99
C VAL A 171 -13.70 4.20 -11.20
N VAL A 172 -13.77 5.09 -10.20
CA VAL A 172 -12.62 5.35 -9.31
C VAL A 172 -12.17 4.08 -8.59
N ALA A 173 -13.08 3.24 -8.10
CA ALA A 173 -12.80 1.97 -7.43
C ALA A 173 -12.06 0.98 -8.35
N VAL A 174 -12.44 0.91 -9.63
CA VAL A 174 -11.73 0.10 -10.64
C VAL A 174 -10.30 0.61 -10.82
N PHE A 175 -10.11 1.90 -11.06
CA PHE A 175 -8.77 2.48 -11.24
C PHE A 175 -7.91 2.35 -9.99
N ALA A 176 -8.48 2.54 -8.80
CA ALA A 176 -7.79 2.39 -7.53
C ALA A 176 -7.33 0.93 -7.32
N THR A 177 -8.21 -0.04 -7.60
CA THR A 177 -7.86 -1.47 -7.53
C THR A 177 -6.76 -1.82 -8.52
N LEU A 178 -6.87 -1.39 -9.78
CA LEU A 178 -5.83 -1.60 -10.80
C LEU A 178 -4.49 -0.96 -10.41
N THR A 179 -4.52 0.21 -9.76
CA THR A 179 -3.32 0.89 -9.26
C THR A 179 -2.61 0.04 -8.21
N VAL A 180 -3.36 -0.53 -7.25
CA VAL A 180 -2.81 -1.44 -6.23
C VAL A 180 -2.24 -2.70 -6.88
N LEU A 181 -2.98 -3.34 -7.80
CA LEU A 181 -2.54 -4.54 -8.51
C LEU A 181 -1.25 -4.29 -9.31
N LEU A 182 -1.18 -3.19 -10.05
CA LEU A 182 -0.01 -2.83 -10.84
C LEU A 182 1.19 -2.53 -9.95
N ALA A 183 1.01 -1.76 -8.87
CA ALA A 183 2.08 -1.47 -7.91
C ALA A 183 2.65 -2.76 -7.30
N MET A 184 1.77 -3.69 -6.88
CA MET A 184 2.17 -5.00 -6.37
C MET A 184 2.91 -5.84 -7.40
N ALA A 185 2.40 -5.92 -8.63
CA ALA A 185 3.00 -6.72 -9.68
C ALA A 185 4.41 -6.22 -10.03
N VAL A 186 4.57 -4.91 -10.20
CA VAL A 186 5.87 -4.31 -10.52
C VAL A 186 6.85 -4.47 -9.35
N ASN A 187 6.44 -4.16 -8.11
CA ASN A 187 7.31 -4.35 -6.95
C ASN A 187 7.70 -5.81 -6.74
N GLY A 188 6.76 -6.74 -6.93
CA GLY A 188 7.00 -8.17 -6.81
C GLY A 188 8.01 -8.67 -7.83
N ALA A 189 7.86 -8.28 -9.10
CA ALA A 189 8.77 -8.64 -10.17
C ALA A 189 10.20 -8.11 -9.92
N LEU A 190 10.32 -6.82 -9.56
CA LEU A 190 11.62 -6.23 -9.22
C LEU A 190 12.26 -6.93 -8.01
N LYS A 191 11.45 -7.24 -6.98
CA LYS A 191 11.92 -7.91 -5.77
C LYS A 191 12.48 -9.30 -6.05
N GLN A 192 11.86 -10.05 -6.97
CA GLN A 192 12.34 -11.37 -7.37
C GLN A 192 13.62 -11.29 -8.22
N ALA A 193 13.76 -10.24 -9.04
CA ALA A 193 14.93 -10.05 -9.89
C ALA A 193 16.17 -9.52 -9.13
N TRP A 194 15.99 -8.76 -8.05
CA TRP A 194 17.09 -8.00 -7.44
C TRP A 194 17.99 -8.82 -6.51
N GLY A 195 17.43 -9.71 -5.69
CA GLY A 195 18.22 -10.55 -4.79
C GLY A 195 19.12 -9.79 -3.80
N ARG A 196 18.73 -8.59 -3.37
CA ARG A 196 19.53 -7.77 -2.45
C ARG A 196 19.32 -8.23 -1.01
N ALA A 197 20.39 -8.58 -0.30
CA ALA A 197 20.36 -8.90 1.14
C ALA A 197 19.94 -7.69 1.97
N ARG A 198 19.19 -7.89 3.05
CA ARG A 198 18.71 -6.80 3.93
C ARG A 198 19.80 -6.34 4.90
N PRO A 199 19.77 -5.09 5.39
CA PRO A 199 20.75 -4.59 6.35
C PRO A 199 20.94 -5.48 7.59
N TYR A 200 19.86 -6.01 8.19
CA TYR A 200 19.98 -6.89 9.34
C TYR A 200 20.66 -8.23 9.01
N GLU A 201 20.48 -8.74 7.78
CA GLU A 201 21.10 -9.98 7.31
C GLU A 201 22.61 -9.82 7.20
N LEU A 202 23.09 -8.63 6.85
CA LEU A 202 24.53 -8.33 6.80
C LEU A 202 25.17 -8.38 8.19
N MET A 203 24.47 -7.87 9.20
CA MET A 203 25.02 -7.75 10.56
C MET A 203 24.92 -9.03 11.38
N GLN A 204 23.91 -9.87 11.10
CA GLN A 204 23.59 -11.03 11.92
C GLN A 204 23.95 -12.35 11.24
N GLN A 205 24.00 -12.39 9.92
CA GLN A 205 24.16 -13.65 9.15
C GLN A 205 25.41 -13.66 8.26
N GLY A 206 26.24 -12.61 8.31
CA GLY A 206 27.50 -12.55 7.56
C GLY A 206 27.34 -12.35 6.06
N ASN A 207 26.14 -11.96 5.58
CA ASN A 207 25.89 -11.69 4.17
C ASN A 207 26.68 -10.46 3.67
N HIS A 208 26.88 -10.37 2.35
CA HIS A 208 27.64 -9.29 1.72
C HIS A 208 26.74 -8.14 1.23
N PHE A 209 27.22 -6.92 1.45
CA PHE A 209 26.57 -5.73 0.91
C PHE A 209 26.64 -5.70 -0.61
N THR A 210 25.53 -5.34 -1.24
CA THR A 210 25.45 -5.07 -2.68
C THR A 210 24.77 -3.71 -2.89
N ALA A 211 25.29 -2.93 -3.85
CA ALA A 211 24.72 -1.65 -4.20
C ALA A 211 23.35 -1.81 -4.87
N TRP A 212 22.48 -0.80 -4.76
CA TRP A 212 21.12 -0.88 -5.27
C TRP A 212 21.04 -1.03 -6.79
N TYR A 213 22.05 -0.61 -7.55
CA TYR A 213 22.08 -0.77 -9.01
C TYR A 213 22.63 -2.13 -9.46
N THR A 214 23.02 -3.01 -8.53
CA THR A 214 23.46 -4.37 -8.83
C THR A 214 22.28 -5.33 -8.69
N MET A 215 21.89 -5.99 -9.79
CA MET A 215 20.91 -7.08 -9.76
C MET A 215 21.64 -8.40 -9.51
N ASN A 216 21.42 -9.00 -8.33
CA ASN A 216 22.08 -10.26 -7.94
C ASN A 216 21.34 -11.50 -8.47
N GLY A 217 20.18 -11.32 -9.10
CA GLY A 217 19.31 -12.41 -9.53
C GLY A 217 18.56 -13.08 -8.38
N ALA A 218 17.82 -14.14 -8.69
CA ALA A 218 17.04 -14.88 -7.70
C ALA A 218 17.95 -15.70 -6.77
N ASN A 219 18.16 -15.23 -5.54
CA ASN A 219 19.01 -15.85 -4.53
C ASN A 219 18.36 -15.97 -3.14
N GLY A 220 17.05 -15.71 -3.05
CA GLY A 220 16.27 -15.78 -1.81
C GLY A 220 16.21 -14.47 -1.01
N HIS A 221 17.10 -13.50 -1.27
CA HIS A 221 17.07 -12.20 -0.59
C HIS A 221 16.05 -11.24 -1.22
N LYS A 222 15.41 -10.41 -0.39
CA LYS A 222 14.23 -9.61 -0.79
C LYS A 222 14.26 -8.17 -0.29
N SER A 223 15.43 -7.52 -0.20
CA SER A 223 15.51 -6.14 0.29
C SER A 223 14.95 -5.13 -0.71
N PHE A 224 15.47 -5.06 -1.94
CA PHE A 224 15.01 -4.08 -2.93
C PHE A 224 13.89 -4.64 -3.83
N PRO A 225 12.85 -3.86 -4.20
CA PRO A 225 12.37 -2.64 -3.53
C PRO A 225 11.52 -2.95 -2.30
N SER A 226 11.22 -1.96 -1.45
CA SER A 226 10.43 -2.18 -0.23
C SER A 226 8.92 -2.31 -0.51
N GLY A 227 8.31 -3.42 -0.10
CA GLY A 227 6.85 -3.59 -0.19
C GLY A 227 6.05 -2.72 0.79
N HIS A 228 6.64 -2.34 1.94
CA HIS A 228 5.97 -1.46 2.91
C HIS A 228 5.95 -0.01 2.43
N ALA A 229 7.03 0.44 1.80
CA ALA A 229 7.09 1.76 1.16
C ALA A 229 6.02 1.91 0.06
N MET A 230 5.89 0.88 -0.80
CA MET A 230 4.81 0.79 -1.78
C MET A 230 3.43 0.86 -1.11
N ALA A 231 3.17 0.01 -0.13
CA ALA A 231 1.88 -0.05 0.55
C ALA A 231 1.54 1.27 1.28
N ALA A 232 2.50 1.90 1.94
CA ALA A 232 2.32 3.18 2.59
C ALA A 232 2.02 4.30 1.57
N THR A 233 2.72 4.30 0.43
CA THR A 233 2.47 5.26 -0.67
C THR A 233 1.04 5.15 -1.22
N LEU A 234 0.50 3.93 -1.28
CA LEU A 234 -0.88 3.68 -1.72
C LEU A 234 -1.95 4.33 -0.80
N THR A 235 -1.60 4.82 0.40
CA THR A 235 -2.49 5.66 1.22
C THR A 235 -3.00 6.87 0.46
N VAL A 236 -2.17 7.44 -0.44
CA VAL A 236 -2.53 8.60 -1.28
C VAL A 236 -3.73 8.30 -2.18
N VAL A 237 -3.93 7.04 -2.59
CA VAL A 237 -5.07 6.61 -3.43
C VAL A 237 -6.41 6.80 -2.71
N LEU A 238 -6.44 6.79 -1.37
CA LEU A 238 -7.67 7.06 -0.61
C LEU A 238 -8.21 8.48 -0.84
N ALA A 239 -7.36 9.41 -1.27
CA ALA A 239 -7.76 10.75 -1.65
C ALA A 239 -8.67 10.76 -2.90
N TRP A 240 -8.66 9.70 -3.71
CA TRP A 240 -9.50 9.58 -4.92
C TRP A 240 -10.98 9.37 -4.58
N PHE A 241 -11.28 8.79 -3.42
CA PHE A 241 -12.65 8.55 -2.96
C PHE A 241 -13.27 9.74 -2.20
N THR A 242 -12.50 10.81 -1.97
CA THR A 242 -12.89 11.91 -1.08
C THR A 242 -12.72 13.27 -1.74
N THR A 243 -13.30 14.31 -1.12
CA THR A 243 -13.21 15.71 -1.60
C THR A 243 -12.95 16.67 -0.44
N GLY A 244 -12.46 17.87 -0.73
CA GLY A 244 -12.31 18.95 0.25
C GLY A 244 -11.30 18.61 1.35
N LYS A 245 -11.68 18.80 2.62
CA LYS A 245 -10.76 18.57 3.75
C LYS A 245 -10.26 17.13 3.84
N TRP A 246 -11.11 16.15 3.47
CA TRP A 246 -10.76 14.73 3.52
C TRP A 246 -9.81 14.34 2.39
N HIS A 247 -9.96 14.95 1.20
CA HIS A 247 -9.00 14.78 0.11
C HIS A 247 -7.61 15.26 0.53
N LYS A 248 -7.52 16.46 1.12
CA LYS A 248 -6.26 17.01 1.64
C LYS A 248 -5.66 16.13 2.72
N LEU A 249 -6.48 15.60 3.63
CA LEU A 249 -6.02 14.68 4.68
C LEU A 249 -5.37 13.43 4.08
N TRP A 250 -6.04 12.74 3.17
CA TRP A 250 -5.49 11.51 2.58
C TRP A 250 -4.29 11.77 1.68
N TRP A 251 -4.28 12.91 0.97
CA TRP A 251 -3.16 13.28 0.11
C TRP A 251 -1.91 13.61 0.94
N PHE A 252 -1.97 14.65 1.79
CA PHE A 252 -0.82 15.09 2.58
C PHE A 252 -0.50 14.12 3.72
N GLY A 253 -1.52 13.56 4.37
CA GLY A 253 -1.36 12.54 5.40
C GLY A 253 -0.79 11.25 4.83
N GLY A 254 -1.16 10.86 3.60
CA GLY A 254 -0.57 9.71 2.92
C GLY A 254 0.92 9.89 2.62
N ILE A 255 1.32 11.09 2.15
CA ILE A 255 2.73 11.43 1.96
C ILE A 255 3.49 11.38 3.29
N GLY A 256 2.96 12.02 4.34
CA GLY A 256 3.57 12.01 5.68
C GLY A 256 3.68 10.59 6.25
N PHE A 257 2.64 9.78 6.11
CA PHE A 257 2.62 8.38 6.53
C PHE A 257 3.67 7.55 5.80
N THR A 258 3.84 7.77 4.50
CA THR A 258 4.88 7.10 3.69
C THR A 258 6.28 7.40 4.23
N VAL A 259 6.60 8.67 4.49
CA VAL A 259 7.90 9.05 5.05
C VAL A 259 8.14 8.39 6.41
N ILE A 260 7.13 8.37 7.28
CA ILE A 260 7.20 7.72 8.59
C ILE A 260 7.48 6.21 8.45
N VAL A 261 6.75 5.53 7.56
CA VAL A 261 6.95 4.09 7.31
C VAL A 261 8.33 3.81 6.72
N ASP A 262 8.77 4.60 5.74
CA ASP A 262 10.09 4.46 5.10
C ASP A 262 11.21 4.58 6.15
N LEU A 263 11.15 5.59 7.01
CA LEU A 263 12.08 5.75 8.13
C LEU A 263 12.02 4.57 9.09
N ALA A 264 10.82 4.04 9.39
CA ALA A 264 10.68 2.86 10.22
C ALA A 264 11.32 1.61 9.59
N ARG A 265 11.20 1.42 8.27
CA ARG A 265 11.82 0.29 7.56
C ARG A 265 13.34 0.33 7.61
N VAL A 266 13.94 1.51 7.44
CA VAL A 266 15.39 1.70 7.58
C VAL A 266 15.80 1.55 9.05
N ARG A 267 14.99 2.07 10.00
CA ARG A 267 15.26 1.98 11.44
C ARG A 267 15.36 0.54 11.94
N VAL A 268 14.53 -0.38 11.46
CA VAL A 268 14.62 -1.80 11.84
C VAL A 268 15.60 -2.62 11.00
N GLY A 269 16.23 -1.99 10.01
CA GLY A 269 17.20 -2.66 9.13
C GLY A 269 16.58 -3.61 8.12
N ALA A 270 15.28 -3.49 7.85
CA ALA A 270 14.61 -4.33 6.86
C ALA A 270 14.94 -3.93 5.41
N HIS A 271 15.30 -2.65 5.22
CA HIS A 271 15.56 -2.03 3.92
C HIS A 271 16.63 -0.96 4.04
N PHE A 272 17.41 -0.79 2.97
CA PHE A 272 18.26 0.37 2.78
C PHE A 272 17.45 1.61 2.39
N LEU A 273 18.07 2.79 2.46
CA LEU A 273 17.43 4.05 2.07
C LEU A 273 16.98 4.02 0.60
N THR A 274 17.80 3.49 -0.31
CA THR A 274 17.42 3.39 -1.73
C THR A 274 16.25 2.45 -1.98
N ASP A 275 16.08 1.40 -1.16
CA ASP A 275 15.02 0.42 -1.37
C ASP A 275 13.64 1.03 -1.11
N VAL A 276 13.55 1.84 -0.06
CA VAL A 276 12.32 2.58 0.30
C VAL A 276 12.10 3.75 -0.66
N THR A 277 13.14 4.51 -0.95
CA THR A 277 13.08 5.67 -1.85
C THR A 277 12.63 5.27 -3.27
N CYS A 278 13.21 4.21 -3.82
CA CYS A 278 12.84 3.71 -5.15
C CYS A 278 11.42 3.18 -5.18
N SER A 279 11.02 2.40 -4.17
CA SER A 279 9.65 1.88 -4.09
C SER A 279 8.59 2.98 -3.98
N THR A 280 8.84 3.98 -3.13
CA THR A 280 7.96 5.14 -2.95
C THR A 280 7.82 5.93 -4.24
N PHE A 281 8.93 6.26 -4.91
CA PHE A 281 8.87 7.01 -6.17
C PHE A 281 8.21 6.20 -7.30
N LEU A 282 8.53 4.91 -7.43
CA LEU A 282 7.91 4.02 -8.41
C LEU A 282 6.39 3.95 -8.22
N THR A 283 5.95 3.76 -6.97
CA THR A 283 4.52 3.68 -6.64
C THR A 283 3.83 5.03 -6.86
N PHE A 284 4.48 6.14 -6.51
CA PHE A 284 3.97 7.48 -6.78
C PHE A 284 3.81 7.75 -8.29
N ALA A 285 4.77 7.32 -9.11
CA ALA A 285 4.69 7.41 -10.56
C ALA A 285 3.52 6.59 -11.13
N ILE A 286 3.30 5.36 -10.62
CA ILE A 286 2.15 4.53 -10.99
C ILE A 286 0.84 5.24 -10.64
N ILE A 287 0.71 5.79 -9.42
CA ILE A 287 -0.46 6.55 -8.98
C ILE A 287 -0.71 7.74 -9.91
N TYR A 288 0.33 8.51 -10.25
CA TYR A 288 0.24 9.66 -11.15
C TYR A 288 -0.26 9.27 -12.55
N VAL A 289 0.33 8.23 -13.15
CA VAL A 289 -0.06 7.74 -14.47
C VAL A 289 -1.50 7.24 -14.47
N MET A 290 -1.88 6.39 -13.50
CA MET A 290 -3.22 5.83 -13.40
C MET A 290 -4.28 6.91 -13.21
N TRP A 291 -4.01 7.91 -12.38
CA TRP A 291 -4.89 9.07 -12.22
C TRP A 291 -4.97 9.91 -13.50
N GLY A 292 -3.85 10.12 -14.19
CA GLY A 292 -3.81 10.83 -15.47
C GLY A 292 -4.66 10.15 -16.54
N ILE A 293 -4.57 8.82 -16.66
CA ILE A 293 -5.39 8.03 -17.59
C ILE A 293 -6.88 8.16 -17.24
N TYR A 294 -7.24 7.98 -15.97
CA TYR A 294 -8.62 8.14 -15.50
C TYR A 294 -9.20 9.51 -15.92
N GLN A 295 -8.45 10.59 -15.69
CA GLN A 295 -8.88 11.95 -16.01
C GLN A 295 -9.06 12.21 -17.52
N GLN A 296 -8.26 11.56 -18.38
CA GLN A 296 -8.41 11.70 -19.83
C GLN A 296 -9.63 10.94 -20.38
N ILE A 297 -9.99 9.80 -19.77
CA ILE A 297 -11.07 8.94 -20.25
C ILE A 297 -12.43 9.37 -19.66
N GLN A 298 -12.47 9.90 -18.44
CA GLN A 298 -13.72 10.26 -17.75
C GLN A 298 -14.64 11.22 -18.55
N PRO A 299 -14.15 12.27 -19.23
CA PRO A 299 -14.99 13.14 -20.06
C PRO A 299 -15.63 12.41 -21.26
N ALA A 300 -14.95 11.40 -21.82
CA ALA A 300 -15.49 10.60 -22.91
C ALA A 300 -16.62 9.67 -22.44
N LEU A 301 -16.53 9.16 -21.21
CA LEU A 301 -17.59 8.35 -20.58
C LEU A 301 -18.84 9.20 -20.33
N THR A 302 -18.67 10.40 -19.75
CA THR A 302 -19.80 11.28 -19.38
C THR A 302 -20.52 11.93 -20.56
N LYS A 303 -19.84 12.18 -21.69
CA LYS A 303 -20.47 12.71 -22.91
C LYS A 303 -21.35 11.68 -23.64
N LYS A 304 -21.06 10.38 -23.49
CA LYS A 304 -21.81 9.32 -24.14
C LYS A 304 -23.19 9.06 -23.50
N ASP A 305 -23.36 9.44 -22.23
CA ASP A 305 -24.63 9.35 -21.50
C ASP A 305 -25.57 10.56 -21.77
N GLN A 306 -25.10 11.57 -22.51
CA GLN A 306 -25.86 12.78 -22.86
C GLN A 306 -26.32 12.84 -24.33
N ALA A 307 -25.95 11.84 -25.14
CA ALA A 307 -26.32 11.72 -26.55
C ALA A 307 -27.20 10.49 -26.75
#